data_AF-A0A7Z7MVM6-F1
#
_entry.id   AF-A0A7Z7MVM6-F1
#
_cell.length_a   1.000
_cell.length_b   1.000
_cell.length_c   1.000
_cell.angle_alpha   90.00
_cell.angle_beta   90.00
_cell.angle_gamma   90.00
#
_symmetry.space_group_name_H-M   'P 1'
#
loop_
_entity.id
_entity.type
_entity.pdbx_description
1 polymer ?
#
loop_
_entity_poly.entity_id
_entity_poly.type
_entity_poly.pdbx_seq_one_letter_code
_entity_poly.pdbx_strand_id
1 'polypeptide(L)'
;MRILVWSLRIIIFIVLFGLAIKNSGPVELRLYFDNAWQVALSLVILGSFIAGTVVGITAGLATMIRQRREISRLQDQLHVHEISQAHALRVAAGNHNPPADAPSTR
;
A
#
# COMPACT_ATOMS: atom_id res chain seq x y z
N MET A 1 -11.29 -2.98 8.79
CA MET A 1 -10.44 -3.54 7.71
C MET A 1 -10.12 -5.02 7.89
N ARG A 2 -9.74 -5.49 9.08
CA ARG A 2 -9.40 -6.91 9.33
C ARG A 2 -10.57 -7.90 9.10
N ILE A 3 -11.81 -7.47 9.39
CA ILE A 3 -13.03 -8.23 9.06
C ILE A 3 -13.19 -8.44 7.54
N LEU A 4 -13.01 -7.38 6.73
CA LEU A 4 -13.16 -7.46 5.27
C LEU A 4 -12.15 -8.43 4.64
N VAL A 5 -10.90 -8.39 5.10
CA VAL A 5 -9.85 -9.32 4.65
C VAL A 5 -10.19 -10.76 5.05
N TRP A 6 -10.73 -10.97 6.26
CA TRP A 6 -11.10 -12.30 6.73
C TRP A 6 -12.32 -12.87 5.99
N SER A 7 -13.35 -12.04 5.76
CA SER A 7 -14.51 -12.40 4.94
C SER A 7 -14.11 -12.78 3.52
N LEU A 8 -13.24 -11.97 2.89
CA LEU A 8 -12.71 -12.27 1.55
C LEU A 8 -11.96 -13.61 1.55
N ARG A 9 -11.17 -13.89 2.59
CA ARG A 9 -10.43 -15.16 2.73
C ARG A 9 -11.36 -16.36 2.84
N ILE A 10 -12.47 -16.23 3.57
CA ILE A 10 -13.50 -17.29 3.66
C ILE A 10 -14.22 -17.49 2.33
N ILE A 11 -14.60 -16.41 1.64
CA ILE A 11 -15.27 -16.49 0.34
C ILE A 11 -14.38 -17.21 -0.67
N ILE A 12 -13.09 -16.84 -0.74
CA ILE A 12 -12.10 -17.51 -1.60
C ILE A 12 -12.01 -19.01 -1.26
N PHE A 13 -11.95 -19.35 0.03
CA PHE A 13 -11.91 -20.75 0.45
C PHE A 13 -13.15 -21.54 0.02
N ILE A 14 -14.35 -21.00 0.23
CA ILE A 14 -15.61 -21.64 -0.15
C ILE A 14 -15.67 -21.85 -1.67
N VAL A 15 -15.27 -20.85 -2.46
CA VAL A 15 -15.24 -20.95 -3.93
C VAL A 15 -14.27 -22.04 -4.36
N LEU A 16 -13.04 -22.05 -3.84
CA LEU A 16 -12.02 -23.05 -4.17
C LEU A 16 -12.44 -24.45 -3.73
N PHE A 17 -13.01 -24.59 -2.54
CA PHE A 17 -13.50 -25.86 -2.00
C PHE A 17 -14.69 -26.41 -2.81
N GLY A 18 -15.64 -25.55 -3.17
CA GLY A 18 -16.76 -25.92 -4.05
C GLY A 18 -16.28 -26.32 -5.44
N LEU A 19 -15.27 -25.63 -5.97
CA LEU A 19 -14.59 -25.99 -7.22
C LEU A 19 -13.92 -27.37 -7.12
N ALA A 20 -13.24 -27.66 -6.00
CA ALA A 20 -12.59 -28.94 -5.76
C ALA A 20 -13.60 -30.10 -5.73
N ILE A 21 -14.70 -29.96 -4.98
CA ILE A 21 -15.76 -30.98 -4.92
C ILE A 21 -16.37 -31.19 -6.30
N LYS A 22 -16.76 -30.11 -6.98
CA LYS A 22 -17.51 -30.20 -8.24
C LYS A 22 -16.64 -30.56 -9.44
N ASN A 23 -15.34 -30.30 -9.37
CA ASN A 23 -14.36 -30.56 -10.43
C ASN A 23 -13.27 -31.52 -9.97
N SER A 24 -13.64 -32.53 -9.19
CA SER A 24 -12.78 -33.68 -8.84
C SER A 24 -12.48 -34.58 -10.04
N GLY A 25 -13.16 -34.39 -11.17
CA GLY A 25 -12.91 -35.13 -12.41
C GLY A 25 -11.56 -34.76 -13.05
N PRO A 26 -10.83 -35.75 -13.62
CA PRO A 26 -9.58 -35.49 -14.32
C PRO A 26 -9.84 -34.69 -15.60
N VAL A 27 -9.13 -33.57 -15.77
CA VAL A 27 -9.14 -32.77 -17.00
C VAL A 27 -7.76 -32.88 -17.67
N GLU A 28 -7.74 -33.08 -18.98
CA GLU A 28 -6.51 -33.04 -19.77
C GLU A 28 -6.04 -31.60 -19.98
N LEU A 29 -4.87 -31.27 -19.46
CA LEU A 29 -4.11 -30.08 -19.82
C LEU A 29 -3.19 -30.41 -20.98
N ARG A 30 -3.52 -29.91 -22.17
CA ARG A 30 -2.65 -29.95 -23.34
C ARG A 30 -1.64 -28.82 -23.24
N LEU A 31 -0.45 -29.13 -22.75
CA LEU A 31 0.66 -28.20 -22.68
C LEU A 31 1.35 -28.12 -24.04
N TYR A 32 2.19 -27.10 -24.21
CA TYR A 32 3.11 -27.02 -25.33
C TYR A 32 3.96 -28.33 -25.38
N PHE A 33 4.26 -28.84 -26.58
CA PHE A 33 4.93 -30.13 -26.86
C PHE A 33 4.07 -31.41 -26.83
N ASP A 34 2.78 -31.33 -27.17
CA ASP A 34 1.86 -32.49 -27.29
C ASP A 34 1.74 -33.32 -25.99
N ASN A 35 2.10 -32.72 -24.86
CA ASN A 35 2.09 -33.35 -23.56
C ASN A 35 0.73 -33.09 -22.89
N ALA A 36 -0.07 -34.15 -22.73
CA ALA A 36 -1.37 -34.09 -22.07
C ALA A 36 -1.23 -34.55 -20.62
N TRP A 37 -1.43 -33.63 -19.67
CA TRP A 37 -1.36 -33.95 -18.25
C TRP A 37 -2.75 -33.97 -17.63
N GLN A 38 -3.11 -35.08 -17.00
CA GLN A 38 -4.40 -35.22 -16.33
C GLN A 38 -4.32 -34.64 -14.93
N VAL A 39 -5.01 -33.54 -14.72
CA VAL A 39 -5.06 -32.82 -13.44
C VAL A 39 -6.49 -32.36 -13.19
N ALA A 40 -6.91 -32.34 -11.93
CA ALA A 40 -8.22 -31.80 -11.58
C ALA A 40 -8.27 -30.30 -11.94
N LEU A 41 -9.34 -29.86 -12.62
CA LEU A 41 -9.49 -28.45 -13.04
C LEU A 41 -9.40 -27.48 -11.85
N SER A 42 -9.84 -27.94 -10.67
CA SER A 42 -9.71 -27.21 -9.40
C SER A 42 -8.26 -26.89 -9.03
N LEU A 43 -7.31 -27.80 -9.26
CA LEU A 43 -5.88 -27.59 -9.00
C LEU A 43 -5.27 -26.54 -9.94
N VAL A 44 -5.73 -26.51 -11.20
CA VAL A 44 -5.25 -25.54 -12.19
C VAL A 44 -5.69 -24.12 -11.81
N ILE A 45 -6.96 -23.97 -11.45
CA ILE A 45 -7.51 -22.69 -10.99
C ILE A 45 -6.87 -22.26 -9.66
N LEU A 46 -6.64 -23.20 -8.74
CA LEU A 46 -5.96 -22.92 -7.49
C LEU A 46 -4.51 -22.46 -7.74
N GLY A 47 -3.78 -23.16 -8.62
CA GLY A 47 -2.41 -22.82 -8.98
C GLY A 47 -2.30 -21.44 -9.63
N SER A 48 -3.18 -21.12 -10.58
CA SER A 48 -3.21 -19.79 -11.22
C SER A 48 -3.59 -18.69 -10.23
N PHE A 49 -4.51 -18.97 -9.31
CA PHE A 49 -4.89 -18.04 -8.26
C PHE A 49 -3.74 -17.76 -7.28
N ILE A 50 -3.02 -18.80 -6.85
CA ILE A 50 -1.83 -18.63 -5.99
C ILE A 50 -0.78 -17.79 -6.72
N ALA A 51 -0.50 -18.09 -7.98
CA ALA A 51 0.44 -17.33 -8.80
C ALA A 51 0.02 -15.85 -8.91
N GLY A 52 -1.25 -15.59 -9.26
CA GLY A 52 -1.80 -14.24 -9.34
C GLY A 52 -1.75 -13.50 -7.99
N THR A 53 -1.99 -14.20 -6.87
CA THR A 53 -1.91 -13.63 -5.52
C THR A 53 -0.48 -13.24 -5.17
N VAL A 54 0.50 -14.08 -5.47
CA VAL A 54 1.93 -13.77 -5.25
C VAL A 54 2.33 -12.54 -6.05
N VAL A 55 1.92 -12.45 -7.32
CA VAL A 55 2.16 -11.27 -8.17
C VAL A 55 1.49 -10.03 -7.58
N GLY A 56 0.22 -10.13 -7.18
CA GLY A 56 -0.55 -9.04 -6.60
C GLY A 56 0.03 -8.52 -5.27
N ILE A 57 0.44 -9.42 -4.37
CA ILE A 57 1.10 -9.06 -3.12
C ILE A 57 2.44 -8.38 -3.40
N THR A 58 3.24 -8.93 -4.31
CA THR A 58 4.53 -8.34 -4.70
C THR A 58 4.35 -6.92 -5.25
N ALA A 59 3.37 -6.72 -6.14
CA ALA A 59 3.04 -5.40 -6.68
C ALA A 59 2.53 -4.43 -5.60
N GLY A 60 1.70 -4.91 -4.68
CA GLY A 60 1.21 -4.14 -3.54
C GLY A 60 2.33 -3.71 -2.59
N LEU A 61 3.24 -4.63 -2.26
CA LEU A 61 4.42 -4.34 -1.43
C LEU A 61 5.34 -3.31 -2.10
N ALA A 62 5.61 -3.45 -3.39
CA ALA A 62 6.40 -2.49 -4.16
C ALA A 62 5.78 -1.09 -4.13
N THR A 63 4.45 -1.01 -4.29
CA THR A 63 3.70 0.26 -4.22
C THR A 63 3.76 0.85 -2.82
N MET A 64 3.58 0.03 -1.78
CA MET A 64 3.60 0.48 -0.39
C MET A 64 4.98 1.00 0.03
N ILE A 65 6.07 0.39 -0.45
CA ILE A 65 7.44 0.89 -0.21
C ILE A 65 7.64 2.26 -0.88
N ARG A 66 7.16 2.45 -2.12
CA ARG A 66 7.22 3.76 -2.80
C ARG A 66 6.43 4.82 -2.05
N GLN A 67 5.20 4.50 -1.65
CA GLN A 67 4.34 5.41 -0.89
C GLN A 67 4.95 5.81 0.44
N ARG A 68 5.57 4.88 1.17
CA ARG A 68 6.28 5.21 2.43
C ARG A 68 7.40 6.22 2.22
N ARG A 69 8.16 6.11 1.13
CA ARG A 69 9.24 7.07 0.81
C ARG A 69 8.69 8.45 0.45
N GLU A 70 7.59 8.51 -0.30
CA GLU A 70 6.92 9.78 -0.63
C GLU A 70 6.36 10.45 0.63
N ILE A 71 5.73 9.70 1.53
CA ILE A 71 5.21 10.23 2.80
C ILE A 71 6.33 10.83 3.64
N SER A 72 7.47 10.13 3.79
CA SER A 72 8.61 10.68 4.55
C SER A 72 9.16 11.95 3.93
N ARG A 73 9.28 12.02 2.59
CA ARG A 73 9.73 13.24 1.90
C ARG A 73 8.76 14.40 2.09
N LEU A 74 7.45 14.14 2.02
CA LEU A 74 6.43 15.16 2.25
C LEU A 74 6.46 15.67 3.70
N GLN A 75 6.69 14.79 4.67
CA GLN A 75 6.84 15.16 6.09
C GLN A 75 8.07 16.06 6.32
N ASP A 76 9.22 15.73 5.71
CA ASP A 76 10.42 16.55 5.80
C ASP A 76 10.20 17.95 5.21
N GLN A 77 9.52 18.04 4.07
CA GLN A 77 9.18 19.33 3.44
C GLN A 77 8.27 20.20 4.32
N LEU A 78 7.29 19.59 4.99
CA LEU A 78 6.42 20.30 5.93
C LEU A 78 7.20 20.86 7.12
N HIS A 79 8.09 20.06 7.71
CA HIS A 79 8.89 20.48 8.86
C HIS A 79 9.85 21.63 8.50
N VAL A 80 10.47 21.57 7.31
CA VAL A 80 11.33 22.67 6.82
C VAL A 80 10.53 23.96 6.60
N HIS A 81 9.30 23.88 6.08
CA HIS A 81 8.43 25.05 5.92
C HIS A 81 8.04 25.66 7.27
N GLU A 82 7.71 24.84 8.26
CA GLU A 82 7.35 25.31 9.60
C GLU A 82 8.51 26.06 10.27
N ILE A 83 9.74 25.51 10.20
CA ILE A 83 10.93 26.18 10.74
C ILE A 83 11.21 27.49 10.01
N SER A 84 11.10 27.49 8.67
CA SER A 84 11.33 28.69 7.84
C SER A 84 10.32 29.80 8.16
N GLN A 85 9.05 29.43 8.35
CA GLN A 85 7.99 30.35 8.73
C GLN A 85 8.19 30.90 10.14
N ALA A 86 8.54 30.03 11.11
CA ALA A 86 8.85 30.45 12.48
C ALA A 86 10.06 31.40 12.54
N HIS A 87 11.08 31.15 11.71
CA HIS A 87 12.24 32.05 11.59
C HIS A 87 11.84 33.39 10.97
N ALA A 88 11.06 33.40 9.89
CA ALA A 88 10.56 34.63 9.26
C ALA A 88 9.73 35.49 10.23
N LEU A 89 8.84 34.86 11.01
CA LEU A 89 8.06 35.55 12.05
C LEU A 89 8.95 36.14 13.16
N ARG A 90 9.98 35.42 13.59
CA ARG A 90 10.95 35.92 14.60
C ARG A 90 11.78 37.08 14.07
N VAL A 91 12.22 37.04 12.81
CA VAL A 91 12.96 38.14 12.18
C VAL A 91 12.07 39.37 12.03
N ALA A 92 10.80 39.20 11.62
CA ALA A 92 9.83 40.29 11.54
C ALA A 92 9.55 40.93 12.92
N ALA A 93 9.45 40.11 13.98
CA ALA A 93 9.26 40.59 15.35
C ALA A 93 10.51 41.25 15.94
N GLY A 94 11.71 40.74 15.67
CA GLY A 94 12.98 41.31 16.14
C GLY A 94 13.38 42.63 15.46
N ASN A 95 12.86 42.88 14.26
CA ASN A 95 12.97 44.16 13.56
C ASN A 95 12.14 45.27 14.24
N HIS A 96 11.02 44.93 14.89
CA HIS A 96 10.25 45.90 15.68
C HIS A 96 10.85 46.08 17.08
N ASN A 97 12.04 46.70 17.15
CA ASN A 97 12.45 47.35 18.39
C ASN A 97 11.71 48.69 18.45
N PRO A 98 10.77 48.92 19.39
CA PRO A 98 10.14 50.23 19.52
C PRO A 98 11.25 51.26 19.85
N PRO A 99 11.21 52.47 19.28
CA PRO A 99 12.23 53.48 19.56
C PRO A 99 12.33 53.66 21.08
N ALA A 100 13.54 53.49 21.62
CA ALA A 100 13.86 53.55 23.05
C ALA A 100 13.83 55.00 23.57
N ASP A 101 12.93 55.82 23.02
CA ASP A 101 12.88 57.26 23.16
C ASP A 101 11.46 57.64 23.63
N ALA A 102 10.93 56.92 24.62
CA ALA A 102 9.81 57.45 25.39
C ALA A 102 10.39 58.56 26.28
N PRO A 103 10.02 59.84 26.08
CA PRO A 103 10.52 60.90 26.95
C PRO A 103 9.98 60.65 28.35
N SER A 104 10.87 60.52 29.32
CA SER A 104 10.52 60.53 30.73
C SER A 104 9.93 61.90 31.06
N THR A 105 8.61 62.02 30.95
CA THR A 105 7.87 63.18 31.43
C THR A 105 7.96 63.19 32.96
N ARG A 106 8.73 64.17 33.44
CA ARG A 106 8.96 64.54 34.82
C ARG A 106 7.72 65.15 35.47
#